data_AF-A0A973GGG7-F1
#
_entry.id   AF-A0A973GGG7-F1
#
_cell.length_a   1.000
_cell.length_b   1.000
_cell.length_c   1.000
_cell.angle_alpha   90.00
_cell.angle_beta   90.00
_cell.angle_gamma   90.00
#
_symmetry.space_group_name_H-M   'P 1'
#
loop_
_entity.id
_entity.type
_entity.pdbx_description
1 polymer ?
#
loop_
_entity_poly.entity_id
_entity_poly.type
_entity_poly.pdbx_seq_one_letter_code
_entity_poly.pdbx_strand_id
1 'polypeptide(L)'
;MNILQNLAVKLGITRAEMTAVSLLILFLILGGAVRYSGSVQEADKLIKKAEASRYSEAEVDSLLRLASKVDYGAEEETSRSSGEETGNEQAGRAGQAARAGKKTFTGTIPFNTASASRLQNIPGVGPVMAKKLVTFRAEKGGKVKQFDDFLEVTGIGKKKLEVLKKHLTLE
;
A
#
# COMPACT_ATOMS: atom_id res chain seq x y z
N MET A 1 -5.66 -51.88 6.27
CA MET A 1 -5.25 -51.79 7.69
C MET A 1 -5.22 -50.34 8.09
N ASN A 2 -6.03 -49.92 9.06
CA ASN A 2 -6.11 -48.52 9.46
C ASN A 2 -4.85 -48.19 10.29
N ILE A 3 -3.83 -47.65 9.64
CA ILE A 3 -2.50 -47.36 10.23
C ILE A 3 -2.67 -46.49 11.50
N LEU A 4 -3.61 -45.54 11.47
CA LEU A 4 -3.98 -44.69 12.60
C LEU A 4 -4.55 -45.49 13.79
N GLN A 5 -5.32 -46.56 13.54
CA GLN A 5 -5.88 -47.40 14.60
C GLN A 5 -4.82 -48.28 15.23
N ASN A 6 -3.90 -48.82 14.43
CA ASN A 6 -2.79 -49.63 14.94
C ASN A 6 -1.85 -48.78 15.81
N LEU A 7 -1.65 -47.51 15.43
CA LEU A 7 -0.86 -46.55 16.18
C LEU A 7 -1.57 -46.10 17.47
N ALA A 8 -2.90 -45.88 17.42
CA ALA A 8 -3.72 -45.58 18.60
C ALA A 8 -3.58 -46.65 19.69
N VAL A 9 -3.73 -47.93 19.30
CA VAL A 9 -3.63 -49.06 20.22
C VAL A 9 -2.23 -49.19 20.80
N LYS A 10 -1.19 -48.97 19.99
CA LYS A 10 0.21 -49.10 20.41
C LYS A 10 0.66 -47.97 21.36
N LEU A 11 0.05 -46.79 21.24
CA LEU A 11 0.35 -45.64 22.10
C LEU A 11 -0.59 -45.53 23.31
N GLY A 12 -1.60 -46.40 23.43
CA GLY A 12 -2.58 -46.35 24.53
C GLY A 12 -3.49 -45.11 24.49
N ILE A 13 -3.65 -44.51 23.31
CA ILE A 13 -4.37 -43.25 23.08
C ILE A 13 -5.70 -43.54 22.37
N THR A 14 -6.73 -42.73 22.63
CA THR A 14 -8.05 -42.91 22.02
C THR A 14 -8.06 -42.54 20.53
N ARG A 15 -9.07 -43.03 19.79
CA ARG A 15 -9.19 -42.73 18.35
C ARG A 15 -9.33 -41.23 18.08
N ALA A 16 -10.05 -40.51 18.94
CA ALA A 16 -10.28 -39.07 18.82
C ALA A 16 -8.98 -38.28 19.00
N GLU A 17 -8.18 -38.62 20.00
CA GLU A 17 -6.88 -37.99 20.24
C GLU A 17 -5.92 -38.24 19.08
N MET A 18 -5.87 -39.45 18.53
CA MET A 18 -5.04 -39.75 17.36
C MET A 18 -5.46 -38.98 16.11
N THR A 19 -6.77 -38.79 15.89
CA THR A 19 -7.23 -37.95 14.79
C THR A 19 -6.86 -36.47 15.00
N ALA A 20 -6.95 -35.97 16.23
CA ALA A 20 -6.55 -34.60 16.55
C ALA A 20 -5.04 -34.39 16.33
N VAL A 21 -4.20 -35.32 16.78
CA VAL A 21 -2.75 -35.27 16.59
C VAL A 21 -2.37 -35.36 15.11
N SER A 22 -3.02 -36.23 14.34
CA SER A 22 -2.80 -36.35 12.89
C SER A 22 -3.13 -35.04 12.15
N LEU A 23 -4.25 -34.39 12.50
CA LEU A 23 -4.63 -33.10 11.92
C LEU A 23 -3.64 -31.99 12.28
N LEU A 24 -3.13 -31.99 13.51
CA LEU A 24 -2.14 -31.02 13.97
C LEU A 24 -0.83 -31.17 13.19
N ILE A 25 -0.33 -32.40 13.03
CA ILE A 25 0.88 -32.69 12.26
C ILE A 25 0.68 -32.33 10.78
N LEU A 26 -0.49 -32.63 10.21
CA LEU A 26 -0.82 -32.25 8.83
C LEU A 26 -0.76 -30.74 8.65
N PHE A 27 -1.38 -29.96 9.55
CA PHE A 27 -1.38 -28.51 9.48
C PHE A 27 0.02 -27.91 9.71
N LEU A 28 0.82 -28.54 10.58
CA LEU A 28 2.22 -28.16 10.80
C LEU A 28 3.08 -28.39 9.54
N ILE A 29 2.91 -29.52 8.86
CA ILE A 29 3.62 -29.84 7.62
C ILE A 29 3.16 -28.92 6.49
N LEU A 30 1.85 -28.70 6.31
CA LEU A 30 1.32 -27.77 5.32
C LEU A 30 1.80 -26.34 5.57
N GLY A 31 1.69 -25.86 6.80
CA GLY A 31 2.14 -24.54 7.19
C GLY A 31 3.66 -24.38 7.04
N GLY A 32 4.42 -25.41 7.41
CA GLY A 32 5.87 -25.49 7.21
C GLY A 32 6.27 -25.46 5.74
N ALA A 33 5.58 -26.21 4.88
CA ALA A 33 5.84 -26.25 3.44
C ALA A 33 5.52 -24.92 2.75
N VAL A 34 4.43 -24.24 3.15
CA VAL A 34 4.10 -22.88 2.68
C VAL A 34 5.16 -21.88 3.11
N ARG A 35 5.71 -22.00 4.32
CA ARG A 35 6.82 -21.14 4.79
C ARG A 35 8.16 -21.46 4.11
N TYR A 36 8.41 -22.72 3.80
CA TYR A 36 9.63 -23.18 3.15
C TYR A 36 9.68 -22.81 1.67
N SER A 37 8.53 -22.84 0.99
CA SER A 37 8.41 -22.35 -0.38
C SER A 37 8.50 -20.83 -0.36
N GLY A 38 9.71 -20.29 -0.53
CA GLY A 38 10.04 -18.86 -0.52
C GLY A 38 9.36 -17.98 -1.60
N SER A 39 8.21 -18.38 -2.13
CA SER A 39 7.44 -17.67 -3.16
C SER A 39 6.94 -16.29 -2.72
N VAL A 40 6.97 -15.99 -1.42
CA VAL A 40 6.62 -14.66 -0.90
C VAL A 40 7.72 -13.61 -1.20
N GLN A 41 8.98 -14.02 -1.44
CA GLN A 41 10.07 -13.08 -1.72
C GLN A 41 10.10 -12.60 -3.18
N GLU A 42 9.55 -13.37 -4.11
CA GLU A 42 9.57 -13.03 -5.54
C GLU A 42 8.57 -11.90 -5.88
N ALA A 43 7.44 -11.85 -5.17
CA ALA A 43 6.46 -10.77 -5.29
C ALA A 43 7.04 -9.41 -4.85
N ASP A 44 7.82 -9.36 -3.76
CA ASP A 44 8.44 -8.13 -3.27
C ASP A 44 9.54 -7.61 -4.22
N LYS A 45 10.27 -8.52 -4.88
CA LYS A 45 11.35 -8.15 -5.80
C LYS A 45 10.83 -7.55 -7.11
N LEU A 46 9.69 -8.03 -7.62
CA LEU A 46 9.04 -7.47 -8.80
C LEU A 46 8.43 -6.09 -8.53
N ILE A 47 7.86 -5.87 -7.33
CA ILE A 47 7.35 -4.55 -6.92
C ILE A 47 8.50 -3.54 -6.84
N LYS A 48 9.63 -3.92 -6.24
CA LYS A 48 10.81 -3.04 -6.12
C LYS A 48 11.47 -2.72 -7.46
N LYS A 49 11.47 -3.66 -8.42
CA LYS A 49 12.00 -3.43 -9.77
C LYS A 49 11.09 -2.51 -10.61
N ALA A 50 9.77 -2.64 -10.45
CA ALA A 50 8.80 -1.75 -11.11
C ALA A 50 8.88 -0.30 -10.59
N GLU A 51 9.20 -0.12 -9.30
CA GLU A 51 9.44 1.21 -8.71
C GLU A 51 10.76 1.84 -9.20
N ALA A 52 11.82 1.04 -9.40
CA ALA A 52 13.10 1.54 -9.91
C ALA A 52 13.01 2.02 -11.37
N SER A 53 12.18 1.38 -12.21
CA SER A 53 11.92 1.85 -13.59
C SER A 53 11.07 3.13 -13.67
N ARG A 54 10.50 3.61 -12.56
CA ARG A 54 9.70 4.84 -12.53
C ARG A 54 10.49 6.12 -12.29
N TYR A 55 11.78 6.01 -12.03
CA TYR A 55 12.71 7.14 -11.99
C TYR A 55 13.68 6.98 -13.16
N SER A 56 13.24 7.35 -14.36
CA SER A 56 14.13 7.48 -15.51
C SER A 56 15.10 8.62 -15.21
N GLU A 57 16.38 8.34 -15.02
CA GLU A 57 17.43 9.35 -14.76
C GLU A 57 17.41 10.49 -15.79
N ALA A 58 16.96 10.22 -17.02
CA ALA A 58 16.82 11.21 -18.09
C ALA A 58 15.76 12.30 -17.81
N GLU A 59 14.71 11.98 -17.05
CA GLU A 59 13.62 12.93 -16.75
C GLU A 59 14.04 13.93 -15.66
N VAL A 60 14.92 13.50 -14.75
CA VAL A 60 15.43 14.31 -13.64
C VAL A 60 16.39 15.39 -14.15
N ASP A 61 17.18 15.09 -15.18
CA ASP A 61 18.15 16.00 -15.77
C ASP A 61 17.47 17.17 -16.52
N SER A 62 16.32 16.89 -17.14
CA SER A 62 15.48 17.91 -17.80
C SER A 62 14.84 18.87 -16.78
N LEU A 63 14.39 18.36 -15.62
CA LEU A 63 13.86 19.19 -14.53
C LEU A 63 14.92 20.08 -13.90
N LEU A 64 16.16 19.59 -13.77
CA LEU A 64 17.26 20.36 -13.20
C LEU A 64 17.66 21.53 -14.11
N ARG A 65 17.67 21.32 -15.43
CA ARG A 65 17.92 22.37 -16.43
C ARG A 65 16.80 23.41 -16.51
N LEU A 66 15.55 23.01 -16.27
CA LEU A 66 14.44 23.96 -16.24
C LEU A 66 14.44 24.78 -14.95
N ALA A 67 14.75 24.15 -13.81
CA ALA A 67 14.87 24.84 -12.52
C ALA A 67 16.05 25.83 -12.50
N SER A 68 17.19 25.47 -13.07
CA SER A 68 18.34 26.38 -13.18
C SER A 68 18.05 27.59 -14.08
N LYS A 69 17.12 27.46 -15.03
CA LYS A 69 16.70 28.56 -15.91
C LYS A 69 15.68 29.51 -15.27
N VAL A 70 15.11 29.16 -14.11
CA VAL A 70 14.09 29.96 -13.42
C VAL A 70 14.69 30.84 -12.31
N ASP A 71 15.86 30.49 -11.75
CA ASP A 71 16.40 31.18 -10.57
C ASP A 71 17.30 32.40 -10.88
N TYR A 72 17.67 32.63 -12.14
CA TYR A 72 18.40 33.84 -12.57
C TYR A 72 17.69 34.51 -13.74
N GLY A 73 16.95 35.57 -13.45
CA GLY A 73 16.51 36.55 -14.44
C GLY A 73 17.57 37.63 -14.64
N ALA A 74 18.11 37.74 -15.85
CA ALA A 74 18.67 38.96 -16.44
C ALA A 74 18.75 38.81 -17.97
N GLU A 75 18.45 39.90 -18.65
CA GLU A 75 18.06 40.12 -20.06
C GLU A 75 19.12 39.79 -21.14
N GLU A 76 18.68 39.19 -22.27
CA GLU A 76 18.75 39.67 -23.69
C GLU A 76 20.15 39.48 -24.36
N GLU A 77 20.34 39.06 -25.62
CA GLU A 77 19.72 39.43 -26.89
C GLU A 77 19.88 38.34 -27.99
N THR A 78 18.87 38.28 -28.88
CA THR A 78 18.86 38.14 -30.35
C THR A 78 19.86 37.24 -31.14
N SER A 79 19.31 36.30 -31.93
CA SER A 79 19.34 36.35 -33.42
C SER A 79 18.88 35.04 -34.11
N ARG A 80 17.83 35.20 -34.94
CA ARG A 80 17.53 34.57 -36.26
C ARG A 80 17.24 33.05 -36.30
N SER A 81 15.99 32.65 -36.54
CA SER A 81 15.32 32.50 -37.87
C SER A 81 15.37 31.03 -38.31
N SER A 82 14.33 30.31 -38.77
CA SER A 82 12.97 30.63 -39.26
C SER A 82 12.08 29.38 -39.25
N GLY A 83 10.76 29.61 -39.12
CA GLY A 83 9.70 28.92 -39.89
C GLY A 83 9.01 27.74 -39.19
N GLU A 84 7.68 27.58 -39.20
CA GLU A 84 6.55 28.31 -39.78
C GLU A 84 5.31 27.96 -38.95
N GLU A 85 4.33 28.85 -38.96
CA GLU A 85 3.05 28.76 -38.25
C GLU A 85 2.05 27.81 -38.95
N THR A 86 1.23 27.14 -38.16
CA THR A 86 -0.23 26.95 -38.29
C THR A 86 -0.63 26.12 -37.05
N GLY A 87 -1.70 26.34 -36.29
CA GLY A 87 -2.91 27.12 -36.45
C GLY A 87 -4.01 26.35 -35.70
N ASN A 88 -4.50 26.95 -34.63
CA ASN A 88 -5.83 26.79 -34.01
C ASN A 88 -6.10 25.81 -32.83
N GLU A 89 -6.44 26.45 -31.70
CA GLU A 89 -7.57 26.24 -30.76
C GLU A 89 -8.04 24.82 -30.36
N GLN A 90 -8.01 24.51 -29.04
CA GLN A 90 -9.17 24.60 -28.14
C GLN A 90 -8.93 23.85 -26.80
N ALA A 91 -9.04 24.60 -25.71
CA ALA A 91 -9.50 24.29 -24.34
C ALA A 91 -9.39 22.86 -23.74
N GLY A 92 -8.81 22.78 -22.53
CA GLY A 92 -9.04 21.64 -21.62
C GLY A 92 -8.37 21.70 -20.25
N ARG A 93 -9.06 22.32 -19.28
CA ARG A 93 -9.06 22.03 -17.81
C ARG A 93 -7.75 22.18 -17.00
N ALA A 94 -7.72 23.30 -16.28
CA ALA A 94 -7.70 23.39 -14.82
C ALA A 94 -6.94 22.31 -14.01
N GLY A 95 -6.01 22.78 -13.16
CA GLY A 95 -5.70 22.09 -11.92
C GLY A 95 -4.32 22.39 -11.35
N GLN A 96 -4.21 23.47 -10.60
CA GLN A 96 -3.04 23.85 -9.79
C GLN A 96 -2.44 22.67 -9.00
N ALA A 97 -1.23 22.26 -9.35
CA ALA A 97 -0.39 21.43 -8.48
C ALA A 97 0.46 22.34 -7.57
N ALA A 98 -0.18 22.88 -6.53
CA ALA A 98 0.51 23.62 -5.49
C ALA A 98 1.12 22.67 -4.44
N ARG A 99 2.45 22.56 -4.48
CA ARG A 99 3.38 22.50 -3.34
C ARG A 99 3.10 21.42 -2.28
N ALA A 100 3.85 20.32 -2.37
CA ALA A 100 4.07 19.38 -1.27
C ALA A 100 4.96 20.00 -0.18
N GLY A 101 4.42 20.98 0.54
CA GLY A 101 4.91 21.29 1.88
C GLY A 101 4.50 20.15 2.82
N LYS A 102 5.38 19.79 3.75
CA LYS A 102 5.12 18.84 4.84
C LYS A 102 4.01 19.40 5.75
N LYS A 103 2.76 19.35 5.28
CA LYS A 103 1.57 19.71 6.05
C LYS A 103 1.36 18.58 7.07
N THR A 104 1.89 18.78 8.26
CA THR A 104 1.43 18.07 9.45
C THR A 104 -0.04 18.44 9.63
N PHE A 105 -0.92 17.61 9.09
CA PHE A 105 -2.34 17.78 9.21
C PHE A 105 -2.75 17.48 10.64
N THR A 106 -3.13 18.50 11.38
CA THR A 106 -3.59 18.44 12.78
C THR A 106 -5.10 18.20 12.90
N GLY A 107 -5.75 17.75 11.81
CA GLY A 107 -7.18 17.44 11.79
C GLY A 107 -7.47 15.94 11.71
N THR A 108 -8.73 15.58 11.85
CA THR A 108 -9.24 14.24 11.57
C THR A 108 -9.33 13.98 10.06
N ILE A 109 -8.88 12.81 9.63
CA ILE A 109 -8.85 12.40 8.22
C ILE A 109 -10.13 11.61 7.91
N PRO A 110 -10.96 12.05 6.94
CA PRO A 110 -12.15 11.29 6.56
C PRO A 110 -11.75 9.99 5.84
N PHE A 111 -12.01 8.84 6.45
CA PHE A 111 -11.53 7.55 5.96
C PHE A 111 -12.11 7.16 4.59
N ASN A 112 -13.41 7.37 4.40
CA ASN A 112 -14.12 6.92 3.20
C ASN A 112 -13.69 7.67 1.93
N THR A 113 -13.11 8.87 2.06
CA THR A 113 -12.64 9.70 0.95
C THR A 113 -11.11 9.85 0.90
N ALA A 114 -10.41 9.53 2.00
CA ALA A 114 -8.95 9.64 2.06
C ALA A 114 -8.25 8.74 1.04
N SER A 115 -7.15 9.25 0.48
CA SER A 115 -6.20 8.49 -0.33
C SER A 115 -5.23 7.72 0.55
N ALA A 116 -4.56 6.69 -0.01
CA ALA A 116 -3.53 5.94 0.69
C ALA A 116 -2.39 6.85 1.20
N SER A 117 -1.99 7.86 0.43
CA SER A 117 -0.98 8.84 0.87
C SER A 117 -1.47 9.68 2.05
N ARG A 118 -2.76 10.03 2.09
CA ARG A 118 -3.33 10.78 3.21
C ARG A 118 -3.35 9.97 4.49
N LEU A 119 -3.73 8.69 4.41
CA LEU A 119 -3.75 7.76 5.56
C LEU A 119 -2.36 7.52 6.16
N GLN A 120 -1.28 7.65 5.39
CA GLN A 120 0.10 7.51 5.88
C GLN A 120 0.51 8.63 6.85
N ASN A 121 -0.24 9.74 6.93
CA ASN A 121 0.03 10.79 7.91
C ASN A 121 -0.41 10.40 9.33
N ILE A 122 -1.11 9.27 9.49
CA ILE A 122 -1.54 8.78 10.79
C ILE A 122 -0.37 8.07 11.48
N PRO A 123 -0.05 8.40 12.74
CA PRO A 123 0.99 7.70 13.50
C PRO A 123 0.77 6.18 13.51
N GLY A 124 1.80 5.42 13.11
CA GLY A 124 1.73 3.96 13.05
C GLY A 124 1.06 3.38 11.80
N VAL A 125 0.65 4.22 10.84
CA VAL A 125 0.15 3.79 9.52
C VAL A 125 1.23 4.02 8.46
N GLY A 126 1.96 2.96 8.12
CA GLY A 126 2.91 2.97 7.00
C GLY A 126 2.25 2.70 5.63
N PRO A 127 3.03 2.73 4.53
CA PRO A 127 2.52 2.54 3.17
C PRO A 127 1.77 1.21 2.99
N VAL A 128 2.28 0.12 3.58
CA VAL A 128 1.65 -1.20 3.56
C VAL A 128 0.29 -1.17 4.27
N MET A 129 0.21 -0.50 5.42
CA MET A 129 -1.03 -0.42 6.20
C MET A 129 -2.06 0.47 5.51
N ALA A 130 -1.64 1.59 4.94
CA ALA A 130 -2.50 2.47 4.16
C ALA A 130 -3.09 1.74 2.94
N LYS A 131 -2.28 0.93 2.23
CA LYS A 131 -2.77 0.09 1.13
C LYS A 131 -3.84 -0.90 1.61
N LYS A 132 -3.57 -1.61 2.70
CA LYS A 132 -4.54 -2.55 3.31
C LYS A 132 -5.86 -1.87 3.68
N LEU A 133 -5.79 -0.67 4.26
CA LEU A 133 -6.97 0.11 4.62
C LEU A 133 -7.80 0.50 3.38
N VAL A 134 -7.17 0.91 2.29
CA VAL A 134 -7.89 1.24 1.04
C VAL A 134 -8.49 -0.02 0.40
N THR A 135 -7.77 -1.15 0.39
CA THR A 135 -8.30 -2.43 -0.08
C THR A 135 -9.49 -2.87 0.76
N PHE A 136 -9.38 -2.80 2.08
CA PHE A 136 -10.46 -3.09 3.01
C PHE A 136 -11.71 -2.22 2.75
N ARG A 137 -11.52 -0.92 2.48
CA ARG A 137 -12.64 -0.04 2.09
C ARG A 137 -13.33 -0.54 0.83
N ALA A 138 -12.58 -1.00 -0.17
CA ALA A 138 -13.15 -1.56 -1.39
C ALA A 138 -13.91 -2.87 -1.13
N GLU A 139 -13.36 -3.76 -0.30
CA GLU A 139 -13.99 -5.03 0.11
C GLU A 139 -15.31 -4.81 0.87
N LYS A 140 -15.41 -3.74 1.67
CA LYS A 140 -16.63 -3.33 2.38
C LYS A 140 -17.67 -2.61 1.50
N GLY A 141 -17.48 -2.56 0.18
CA GLY A 141 -18.40 -1.88 -0.74
C GLY A 141 -18.16 -0.38 -0.86
N GLY A 142 -16.93 0.08 -0.60
CA GLY A 142 -16.48 1.45 -0.81
C GLY A 142 -16.68 2.39 0.38
N LYS A 143 -17.40 1.97 1.43
CA LYS A 143 -17.63 2.78 2.64
C LYS A 143 -17.56 1.92 3.89
N VAL A 144 -17.00 2.48 4.95
CA VAL A 144 -16.95 1.91 6.30
C VAL A 144 -17.82 2.78 7.20
N LYS A 145 -18.68 2.12 7.98
CA LYS A 145 -19.67 2.79 8.85
C LYS A 145 -19.31 2.69 10.32
N GLN A 146 -18.53 1.69 10.72
CA GLN A 146 -18.15 1.49 12.11
C GLN A 146 -16.64 1.38 12.24
N PHE A 147 -16.09 1.94 13.32
CA PHE A 147 -14.66 1.81 13.59
C PHE A 147 -14.26 0.37 13.94
N ASP A 148 -15.17 -0.42 14.49
CA ASP A 148 -14.83 -1.78 14.90
C ASP A 148 -14.60 -2.70 13.68
N ASP A 149 -15.11 -2.32 12.51
CA ASP A 149 -14.83 -3.00 11.24
C ASP A 149 -13.31 -3.00 10.92
N PHE A 150 -12.55 -2.00 11.39
CA PHE A 150 -11.09 -1.96 11.19
C PHE A 150 -10.34 -3.10 11.88
N LEU A 151 -10.95 -3.81 12.83
CA LEU A 151 -10.36 -5.00 13.46
C LEU A 151 -10.26 -6.19 12.51
N GLU A 152 -11.02 -6.18 11.40
CA GLU A 152 -10.91 -7.20 10.36
C GLU A 152 -9.63 -7.04 9.53
N VAL A 153 -9.00 -5.87 9.57
CA VAL A 153 -7.76 -5.60 8.82
C VAL A 153 -6.56 -6.22 9.51
N THR A 154 -5.91 -7.18 8.84
CA THR A 154 -4.74 -7.89 9.37
C THR A 154 -3.61 -6.94 9.78
N GLY A 155 -3.35 -6.88 11.09
CA GLY A 155 -2.32 -6.05 11.70
C GLY A 155 -2.85 -4.80 12.41
N ILE A 156 -4.17 -4.61 12.45
CA ILE A 156 -4.88 -3.67 13.31
C ILE A 156 -5.45 -4.43 14.51
N GLY A 157 -5.06 -4.02 15.71
CA GLY A 157 -5.62 -4.50 16.96
C GLY A 157 -6.07 -3.33 17.83
N LYS A 158 -6.58 -3.61 19.04
CA LYS A 158 -7.17 -2.59 19.94
C LYS A 158 -6.33 -1.30 20.08
N LYS A 159 -5.02 -1.44 20.31
CA LYS A 159 -4.09 -0.29 20.44
C LYS A 159 -4.04 0.58 19.18
N LYS A 160 -3.97 -0.04 17.99
CA LYS A 160 -3.95 0.71 16.72
C LYS A 160 -5.32 1.28 16.38
N LEU A 161 -6.39 0.57 16.72
CA LEU A 161 -7.75 1.06 16.56
C LEU A 161 -7.97 2.35 17.36
N GLU A 162 -7.47 2.44 18.59
CA GLU A 162 -7.55 3.66 19.39
C GLU A 162 -6.82 4.85 18.74
N VAL A 163 -5.64 4.62 18.17
CA VAL A 163 -4.91 5.66 17.41
C VAL A 163 -5.72 6.08 16.19
N LEU A 164 -6.28 5.13 15.46
CA LEU A 164 -7.13 5.41 14.30
C LEU A 164 -8.38 6.20 14.70
N LYS A 165 -9.06 5.85 15.80
CA LYS A 165 -10.23 6.58 16.33
C LYS A 165 -9.91 8.04 16.69
N LYS A 166 -8.67 8.36 17.07
CA LYS A 166 -8.23 9.74 17.36
C LYS A 166 -7.95 10.58 16.11
N HIS A 167 -7.62 9.94 14.99
CA HIS A 167 -7.14 10.62 13.78
C HIS A 167 -8.05 10.44 12.56
N LEU A 168 -9.06 9.56 12.61
CA LEU A 168 -9.99 9.28 11.53
C LEU A 168 -11.43 9.72 11.87
N THR A 169 -12.15 10.16 10.84
CA THR A 169 -13.61 10.32 10.83
C THR A 169 -14.25 9.41 9.78
N LEU A 170 -15.48 8.98 10.04
CA LEU A 170 -16.28 8.16 9.11
C LEU A 170 -17.40 9.04 8.54
N GLU A 171 -17.09 9.77 7.46
CA GLU A 171 -18.04 10.59 6.69
C GLU A 171 -18.40 9.95 5.34
#